data_AF-A0A010YLS5-F1
#
_entry.id   AF-A0A010YLS5-F1
#
_cell.length_a   1.000
_cell.length_b   1.000
_cell.length_c   1.000
_cell.angle_alpha   90.00
_cell.angle_beta   90.00
_cell.angle_gamma   90.00
#
_symmetry.space_group_name_H-M   'P 1'
#
loop_
_entity.id
_entity.type
_entity.pdbx_description
1 polymer ?
#
loop_
_entity_poly.entity_id
_entity_poly.type
_entity_poly.pdbx_seq_one_letter_code
_entity_poly.pdbx_strand_id
1 'polypeptide(L)'
;MTNPAEPELVVHVFAPVDGPRAAEGYAAVRELWRRCRTELGMTSALSGSGPSTDLPATLDELPDLTAQKAPDRLYQAILRRFPTSLSLSVLLSPGDAGGWSDLEREWAGVAGSPSDALIGVAYLYLGKVSGLDGVATTELDGPEDRSERRFQVLAGPADDERLSAWTWSDGTTAMPPFARYLRHAASVRYQLRAWQAADEMRRVQERLDRGAPLAEARADLAFWMAAVPDLDRNLEHAAADMRQVPGVDPAVAEDDFGLIEWFRQGLADDLAHLRGVDDRARALSALPSKEPATVTNARDVFVIHGRDEEARRALWSFLQAIDLHPLDWEDVVRRTGSAAPYMGEVLEQAFRDNQAAIVLLTPDDGAYLHPDLQGAHEPHHERVATGQARPNVLLEAGMALALQRERTIVVEIGALRPVSDMGGLNVIKFDGTVRSLQKIAGRLAGAGCAVNTGGTDWLDVSRLANLAAYSRSF
;
A
#
# COMPACT_ATOMS: atom_id res chain seq x y z
N MET A 1 4.08 -42.22 -13.10
CA MET A 1 5.49 -42.16 -12.67
C MET A 1 6.06 -43.57 -12.76
N THR A 2 7.18 -43.75 -13.45
CA THR A 2 8.03 -44.94 -13.30
C THR A 2 8.42 -45.03 -11.83
N ASN A 3 8.36 -46.21 -11.20
CA ASN A 3 8.78 -46.35 -9.80
C ASN A 3 10.31 -46.56 -9.79
N PRO A 4 11.12 -45.55 -9.45
CA PRO A 4 12.57 -45.70 -9.47
C PRO A 4 13.04 -46.59 -8.31
N ALA A 5 14.26 -47.12 -8.44
CA ALA A 5 14.92 -47.80 -7.33
C ALA A 5 15.36 -46.76 -6.29
N GLU A 6 15.40 -47.19 -5.03
CA GLU A 6 15.89 -46.39 -3.88
C GLU A 6 15.24 -45.00 -3.79
N PRO A 7 13.90 -44.93 -3.60
CA PRO A 7 13.20 -43.67 -3.52
C PRO A 7 13.57 -42.92 -2.23
N GLU A 8 14.04 -41.68 -2.37
CA GLU A 8 14.31 -40.80 -1.22
C GLU A 8 13.53 -39.49 -1.36
N LEU A 9 13.31 -38.82 -0.23
CA LEU A 9 12.69 -37.50 -0.16
C LEU A 9 13.65 -36.55 0.53
N VAL A 10 14.03 -35.48 -0.18
CA VAL A 10 14.73 -34.34 0.39
C VAL A 10 13.79 -33.15 0.43
N VAL A 11 13.65 -32.51 1.60
CA VAL A 11 12.84 -31.30 1.76
C VAL A 11 13.74 -30.15 2.21
N HIS A 12 13.70 -29.05 1.46
CA HIS A 12 14.37 -27.80 1.82
C HIS A 12 13.32 -26.78 2.25
N VAL A 13 13.40 -26.32 3.49
CA VAL A 13 12.55 -25.28 4.06
C VAL A 13 13.38 -24.02 4.25
N PHE A 14 12.89 -22.90 3.72
CA PHE A 14 13.56 -21.61 3.82
C PHE A 14 12.73 -20.63 4.65
N ALA A 15 13.36 -19.92 5.59
CA ALA A 15 12.69 -18.96 6.45
C ALA A 15 13.44 -17.61 6.49
N PRO A 16 12.74 -16.48 6.66
CA PRO A 16 13.38 -15.18 6.77
C PRO A 16 14.08 -15.02 8.12
N VAL A 17 15.20 -14.31 8.13
CA VAL A 17 15.95 -13.96 9.36
C VAL A 17 15.70 -12.52 9.81
N ASP A 18 15.12 -11.71 8.94
CA ASP A 18 14.77 -10.31 9.16
C ASP A 18 13.38 -9.97 8.61
N GLY A 19 12.93 -8.75 8.90
CA GLY A 19 11.61 -8.27 8.50
C GLY A 19 10.45 -8.80 9.34
N PRO A 20 9.21 -8.44 8.98
CA PRO A 20 8.03 -8.61 9.83
C PRO A 20 7.64 -10.08 10.09
N ARG A 21 8.12 -11.01 9.26
CA ARG A 21 7.82 -12.45 9.35
C ARG A 21 8.94 -13.28 9.97
N ALA A 22 10.08 -12.69 10.33
CA ALA A 22 11.25 -13.43 10.85
C ALA A 22 10.95 -14.26 12.11
N ALA A 23 10.26 -13.68 13.08
CA ALA A 23 9.94 -14.37 14.34
C ALA A 23 8.99 -15.56 14.10
N GLU A 24 7.97 -15.38 13.28
CA GLU A 24 7.00 -16.42 12.91
C GLU A 24 7.67 -17.54 12.08
N GLY A 25 8.49 -17.16 11.10
CA GLY A 25 9.25 -18.11 10.28
C GLY A 25 10.27 -18.92 11.10
N TYR A 26 10.96 -18.27 12.04
CA TYR A 26 11.87 -18.97 12.94
C TYR A 26 11.11 -19.93 13.88
N ALA A 27 9.96 -19.51 14.42
CA ALA A 27 9.11 -20.38 15.23
C ALA A 27 8.65 -21.63 14.46
N ALA A 28 8.30 -21.48 13.17
CA ALA A 28 7.96 -22.60 12.29
C ALA A 28 9.15 -23.56 12.11
N VAL A 29 10.36 -23.05 11.84
CA VAL A 29 11.57 -23.87 11.73
C VAL A 29 11.90 -24.61 13.04
N ARG A 30 11.73 -23.94 14.19
CA ARG A 30 11.93 -24.57 15.51
C ARG A 30 10.97 -25.72 15.74
N GLU A 31 9.71 -25.55 15.39
CA GLU A 31 8.72 -26.60 15.53
C GLU A 31 9.01 -27.78 14.59
N LEU A 32 9.36 -27.52 13.33
CA LEU A 32 9.79 -28.57 12.39
C LEU A 32 11.00 -29.34 12.92
N TRP A 33 12.03 -28.63 13.40
CA TRP A 33 13.21 -29.23 14.01
C TRP A 33 12.85 -30.15 15.19
N ARG A 34 11.99 -29.67 16.09
CA ARG A 34 11.50 -30.43 17.25
C ARG A 34 10.73 -31.67 16.81
N ARG A 35 9.85 -31.57 15.82
CA ARG A 35 9.09 -32.72 15.29
C ARG A 35 9.97 -33.74 14.59
N CYS A 36 10.99 -33.31 13.85
CA CYS A 36 12.01 -34.22 13.33
C CYS A 36 12.69 -35.03 14.45
N ARG A 37 12.91 -34.44 15.64
CA ARG A 37 13.41 -35.19 16.81
C ARG A 37 12.37 -36.16 17.35
N THR A 38 11.16 -35.67 17.63
CA THR A 38 10.16 -36.41 18.41
C THR A 38 9.37 -37.43 17.61
N GLU A 39 9.13 -37.17 16.33
CA GLU A 39 8.29 -38.00 15.46
C GLU A 39 9.13 -38.85 14.49
N LEU A 40 10.24 -38.31 13.97
CA LEU A 40 11.15 -39.05 13.08
C LEU A 40 12.34 -39.70 13.79
N GLY A 41 12.43 -39.53 15.11
CA GLY A 41 13.48 -40.13 15.94
C GLY A 41 14.88 -39.56 15.70
N MET A 42 15.01 -38.36 15.12
CA MET A 42 16.29 -37.72 14.83
C MET A 42 16.96 -37.16 16.10
N THR A 43 17.41 -38.05 16.97
CA THR A 43 17.89 -37.73 18.34
C THR A 43 19.40 -37.74 18.50
N SER A 44 20.14 -38.16 17.47
CA SER A 44 21.60 -38.25 17.48
C SER A 44 22.25 -37.09 16.72
N ALA A 45 23.45 -36.70 17.13
CA ALA A 45 24.24 -35.69 16.42
C ALA A 45 24.82 -36.24 15.10
N LEU A 46 24.97 -35.37 14.11
CA LEU A 46 25.82 -35.61 12.94
C LEU A 46 27.26 -35.22 13.27
N SER A 47 28.23 -35.93 12.69
CA SER A 47 29.66 -35.67 12.91
C SER A 47 30.01 -34.20 12.60
N GLY A 48 30.63 -33.50 13.54
CA GLY A 48 31.05 -32.10 13.37
C GLY A 48 29.95 -31.04 13.56
N SER A 49 28.72 -31.43 13.95
CA SER A 49 27.57 -30.50 14.05
C SER A 49 27.18 -30.05 15.47
N GLY A 50 27.95 -30.46 16.49
CA GLY A 50 27.59 -30.23 17.90
C GLY A 50 26.54 -31.23 18.42
N PRO A 51 26.10 -31.11 19.69
CA PRO A 51 25.10 -32.01 20.25
C PRO A 51 23.73 -31.80 19.59
N SER A 52 22.97 -32.88 19.39
CA SER A 52 21.60 -32.81 18.93
C SER A 52 20.70 -32.32 20.07
N THR A 53 20.42 -31.02 20.09
CA THR A 53 19.54 -30.37 21.08
C THR A 53 18.37 -29.65 20.41
N ASP A 54 17.42 -29.20 21.22
CA ASP A 54 16.41 -28.24 20.77
C ASP A 54 17.09 -26.93 20.35
N LEU A 55 16.46 -26.23 19.40
CA LEU A 55 16.94 -24.91 18.96
C LEU A 55 16.66 -23.85 20.02
N PRO A 56 17.56 -22.84 20.16
CA PRO A 56 17.41 -21.76 21.12
C PRO A 56 16.10 -21.00 20.93
N ALA A 57 15.69 -20.24 21.94
CA ALA A 57 14.43 -19.49 21.88
C ALA A 57 14.47 -18.34 20.87
N THR A 58 15.65 -17.73 20.70
CA THR A 58 15.87 -16.55 19.85
C THR A 58 16.84 -16.86 18.72
N LEU A 59 16.59 -16.26 17.56
CA LEU A 59 17.40 -16.44 16.35
C LEU A 59 18.86 -16.03 16.54
N ASP A 60 19.14 -15.02 17.37
CA ASP A 60 20.49 -14.50 17.59
C ASP A 60 21.43 -15.53 18.22
N GLU A 61 20.89 -16.42 19.05
CA GLU A 61 21.62 -17.51 19.71
C GLU A 61 21.82 -18.73 18.80
N LEU A 62 21.19 -18.76 17.62
CA LEU A 62 21.27 -19.89 16.70
C LEU A 62 22.68 -19.97 16.07
N PRO A 63 23.38 -21.12 16.21
CA PRO A 63 24.64 -21.37 15.51
C PRO A 63 24.48 -21.35 13.98
N ASP A 64 25.57 -21.11 13.26
CA ASP A 64 25.56 -21.10 11.79
C ASP A 64 25.18 -22.44 11.16
N LEU A 65 25.45 -23.53 11.89
CA LEU A 65 25.15 -24.89 11.47
C LEU A 65 24.78 -25.73 12.69
N THR A 66 23.67 -26.47 12.58
CA THR A 66 23.33 -27.55 13.51
C THR A 66 22.67 -28.68 12.74
N ALA A 67 22.87 -29.92 13.20
CA ALA A 67 22.35 -31.07 12.49
C ALA A 67 21.99 -32.23 13.44
N GLN A 68 21.01 -33.03 13.03
CA GLN A 68 20.51 -34.18 13.77
C GLN A 68 20.19 -35.35 12.83
N LYS A 69 20.27 -36.56 13.35
CA LYS A 69 19.97 -37.79 12.59
C LYS A 69 19.27 -38.83 13.44
N ALA A 70 18.54 -39.73 12.79
CA ALA A 70 18.09 -40.96 13.41
C ALA A 70 19.28 -41.94 13.55
N PRO A 71 19.36 -42.71 14.65
CA PRO A 71 20.45 -43.67 14.84
C PRO A 71 20.37 -44.86 13.87
N ASP A 72 19.15 -45.34 13.57
CA ASP A 72 18.92 -46.61 12.87
C ASP A 72 18.28 -46.45 11.48
N ARG A 73 18.06 -45.21 11.02
CA ARG A 73 17.47 -44.88 9.71
C ARG A 73 18.33 -43.83 9.03
N LEU A 74 18.33 -43.79 7.70
CA LEU A 74 18.99 -42.74 6.92
C LEU A 74 18.11 -41.47 6.89
N TYR A 75 17.83 -40.95 8.08
CA TYR A 75 16.96 -39.82 8.36
C TYR A 75 17.81 -38.74 8.98
N GLN A 76 17.90 -37.60 8.32
CA GLN A 76 18.81 -36.52 8.71
C GLN A 76 18.16 -35.16 8.52
N ALA A 77 18.47 -34.22 9.40
CA ALA A 77 18.09 -32.82 9.26
C ALA A 77 19.31 -31.94 9.51
N ILE A 78 19.53 -30.96 8.64
CA ILE A 78 20.63 -29.99 8.71
C ILE A 78 20.01 -28.59 8.63
N LEU A 79 20.25 -27.77 9.63
CA LEU A 79 19.87 -26.36 9.65
C LEU A 79 21.11 -25.49 9.44
N ARG A 80 21.04 -24.61 8.44
CA ARG A 80 22.07 -23.63 8.10
C ARG A 80 21.51 -22.22 8.29
N ARG A 81 22.29 -21.33 8.92
CA ARG A 81 22.02 -19.90 8.99
C ARG A 81 22.84 -19.19 7.92
N PHE A 82 22.18 -18.33 7.16
CA PHE A 82 22.79 -17.40 6.23
C PHE A 82 22.47 -15.96 6.66
N PRO A 83 23.20 -14.95 6.13
CA PRO A 83 22.93 -13.56 6.45
C PRO A 83 21.50 -13.10 6.18
N THR A 84 20.82 -13.70 5.20
CA THR A 84 19.48 -13.27 4.74
C THR A 84 18.41 -14.37 4.83
N SER A 85 18.75 -15.57 5.30
CA SER A 85 17.79 -16.70 5.35
C SER A 85 18.26 -17.83 6.26
N LEU A 86 17.31 -18.61 6.77
CA LEU A 86 17.55 -19.95 7.29
C LEU A 86 17.26 -21.00 6.22
N SER A 87 17.98 -22.11 6.27
CA SER A 87 17.71 -23.29 5.45
C SER A 87 17.73 -24.55 6.30
N LEU A 88 16.56 -25.16 6.48
CA LEU A 88 16.41 -26.49 7.05
C LEU A 88 16.29 -27.50 5.91
N SER A 89 17.26 -28.38 5.75
CA SER A 89 17.22 -29.49 4.81
C SER A 89 16.96 -30.78 5.55
N VAL A 90 15.98 -31.58 5.12
CA VAL A 90 15.63 -32.88 5.71
C VAL A 90 15.72 -33.96 4.65
N LEU A 91 16.44 -35.04 4.93
CA LEU A 91 16.50 -36.25 4.10
C LEU A 91 15.74 -37.37 4.80
N LEU A 92 14.84 -38.02 4.06
CA LEU A 92 14.15 -39.24 4.46
C LEU A 92 14.40 -40.31 3.40
N SER A 93 15.03 -41.42 3.81
CA SER A 93 15.23 -42.60 2.97
C SER A 93 14.59 -43.83 3.64
N PRO A 94 13.57 -44.47 3.02
CA PRO A 94 12.72 -45.46 3.65
C PRO A 94 13.39 -46.83 3.82
N GLY A 95 14.61 -47.01 3.29
CA GLY A 95 15.24 -48.32 3.15
C GLY A 95 14.55 -49.18 2.07
N ASP A 96 14.65 -50.51 2.18
CA ASP A 96 14.26 -51.44 1.11
C ASP A 96 12.74 -51.60 0.86
N ALA A 97 11.86 -51.03 1.70
CA ALA A 97 10.45 -51.41 1.77
C ALA A 97 9.43 -50.26 1.66
N GLY A 98 9.82 -49.05 1.23
CA GLY A 98 8.90 -47.91 1.10
C GLY A 98 9.09 -47.11 -0.20
N GLY A 99 8.05 -46.37 -0.59
CA GLY A 99 8.06 -45.48 -1.77
C GLY A 99 7.90 -44.00 -1.43
N TRP A 100 8.01 -43.13 -2.43
CA TRP A 100 7.82 -41.68 -2.25
C TRP A 100 6.49 -41.30 -1.57
N SER A 101 5.40 -42.01 -1.88
CA SER A 101 4.11 -41.73 -1.26
C SER A 101 4.09 -42.05 0.24
N ASP A 102 4.92 -42.98 0.71
CA ASP A 102 5.04 -43.29 2.14
C ASP A 102 5.85 -42.21 2.86
N LEU A 103 6.97 -41.80 2.26
CA LEU A 103 7.81 -40.69 2.74
C LEU A 103 7.03 -39.38 2.79
N GLU A 104 6.19 -39.12 1.80
CA GLU A 104 5.35 -37.93 1.75
C GLU A 104 4.31 -37.93 2.87
N ARG A 105 3.69 -39.07 3.17
CA ARG A 105 2.75 -39.18 4.32
C ARG A 105 3.47 -39.01 5.65
N GLU A 106 4.65 -39.59 5.79
CA GLU A 106 5.49 -39.44 6.99
C GLU A 106 5.92 -37.98 7.18
N TRP A 107 6.38 -37.32 6.12
CA TRP A 107 6.73 -35.89 6.16
C TRP A 107 5.52 -35.00 6.40
N ALA A 108 4.37 -35.26 5.79
CA ALA A 108 3.15 -34.45 5.99
C ALA A 108 2.71 -34.44 7.47
N GLY A 109 2.88 -35.56 8.18
CA GLY A 109 2.65 -35.62 9.63
C GLY A 109 3.56 -34.67 10.41
N VAL A 110 4.83 -34.59 10.03
CA VAL A 110 5.84 -33.72 10.65
C VAL A 110 5.61 -32.25 10.30
N ALA A 111 5.46 -31.95 9.00
CA ALA A 111 5.33 -30.59 8.48
C ALA A 111 4.09 -29.88 9.03
N GLY A 112 2.98 -30.61 9.18
CA GLY A 112 1.71 -30.04 9.60
C GLY A 112 1.16 -29.03 8.59
N SER A 113 0.49 -27.98 9.07
CA SER A 113 -0.08 -26.94 8.20
C SER A 113 1.01 -26.01 7.67
N PRO A 114 0.96 -25.64 6.38
CA PRO A 114 1.87 -24.65 5.80
C PRO A 114 1.84 -23.33 6.57
N SER A 115 3.02 -22.70 6.73
CA SER A 115 3.14 -21.36 7.32
C SER A 115 3.48 -20.34 6.25
N ASP A 116 2.64 -19.31 6.11
CA ASP A 116 2.84 -18.20 5.17
C ASP A 116 4.06 -17.34 5.51
N ALA A 117 4.66 -17.53 6.69
CA ALA A 117 5.88 -16.84 7.11
C ALA A 117 7.16 -17.43 6.52
N LEU A 118 7.09 -18.63 5.92
CA LEU A 118 8.23 -19.24 5.24
C LEU A 118 8.53 -18.51 3.91
N ILE A 119 9.80 -18.43 3.56
CA ILE A 119 10.24 -17.96 2.24
C ILE A 119 9.73 -18.94 1.17
N GLY A 120 9.85 -20.23 1.43
CA GLY A 120 9.29 -21.29 0.59
C GLY A 120 9.77 -22.67 1.00
N VAL A 121 9.18 -23.69 0.39
CA VAL A 121 9.52 -25.11 0.62
C VAL A 121 9.76 -25.79 -0.73
N ALA A 122 10.82 -26.57 -0.83
CA ALA A 122 11.10 -27.40 -2.01
C ALA A 122 11.16 -28.87 -1.62
N TYR A 123 10.42 -29.71 -2.34
CA TYR A 123 10.37 -31.15 -2.19
C TYR A 123 11.08 -31.80 -3.37
N LEU A 124 12.11 -32.60 -3.10
CA LEU A 124 12.87 -33.34 -4.10
C LEU A 124 12.62 -34.84 -3.90
N TYR A 125 11.91 -35.43 -4.85
CA TYR A 125 11.66 -36.87 -4.94
C TYR A 125 12.80 -37.50 -5.74
N LEU A 126 13.79 -38.03 -5.01
CA LEU A 126 15.01 -38.60 -5.58
C LEU A 126 14.81 -40.07 -5.91
N GLY A 127 15.38 -40.55 -7.02
CA GLY A 127 15.38 -41.98 -7.33
C GLY A 127 16.34 -42.38 -8.43
N LYS A 128 16.62 -43.68 -8.52
CA LYS A 128 17.56 -44.26 -9.48
C LYS A 128 16.84 -45.00 -10.61
N VAL A 129 17.24 -44.76 -11.85
CA VAL A 129 16.68 -45.40 -13.05
C VAL A 129 17.79 -46.00 -13.91
N SER A 130 17.74 -47.33 -14.10
CA SER A 130 18.69 -48.04 -14.95
C SER A 130 18.63 -47.54 -16.40
N GLY A 131 19.81 -47.27 -16.99
CA GLY A 131 19.93 -46.79 -18.37
C GLY A 131 19.74 -45.28 -18.54
N LEU A 132 19.55 -44.53 -17.44
CA LEU A 132 19.65 -43.07 -17.44
C LEU A 132 21.12 -42.68 -17.27
N ASP A 133 21.67 -41.91 -18.20
CA ASP A 133 22.96 -41.24 -18.04
C ASP A 133 22.70 -39.81 -17.58
N GLY A 134 23.28 -39.38 -16.46
CA GLY A 134 23.05 -38.02 -15.98
C GLY A 134 22.17 -37.92 -14.73
N VAL A 135 21.88 -36.67 -14.38
CA VAL A 135 20.78 -36.31 -13.47
C VAL A 135 19.72 -35.61 -14.32
N ALA A 136 18.48 -36.08 -14.26
CA ALA A 136 17.31 -35.47 -14.90
C ALA A 136 16.39 -34.88 -13.83
N THR A 137 15.94 -33.65 -14.05
CA THR A 137 15.08 -32.92 -13.10
C THR A 137 13.80 -32.49 -13.80
N THR A 138 12.66 -32.80 -13.19
CA THR A 138 11.34 -32.40 -13.68
C THR A 138 10.59 -31.72 -12.55
N GLU A 139 10.13 -30.49 -12.76
CA GLU A 139 9.20 -29.84 -11.84
C GLU A 139 7.80 -30.45 -12.00
N LEU A 140 7.20 -30.77 -10.87
CA LEU A 140 5.86 -31.31 -10.75
C LEU A 140 4.90 -30.19 -10.38
N ASP A 141 3.63 -30.31 -10.78
CA ASP A 141 2.61 -29.33 -10.45
C ASP A 141 2.54 -29.08 -8.94
N GLY A 142 2.71 -27.82 -8.55
CA GLY A 142 2.63 -27.34 -7.17
C GLY A 142 1.38 -26.47 -6.93
N PRO A 143 1.22 -25.94 -5.71
CA PRO A 143 0.15 -24.98 -5.40
C PRO A 143 0.24 -23.73 -6.29
N GLU A 144 -0.91 -23.11 -6.58
CA GLU A 144 -0.99 -21.91 -7.43
C GLU A 144 -0.15 -20.73 -6.91
N ASP A 145 0.06 -20.64 -5.58
CA ASP A 145 0.80 -19.53 -4.94
C ASP A 145 2.33 -19.63 -5.08
N ARG A 146 2.84 -20.74 -5.65
CA ARG A 146 4.27 -21.02 -5.89
C ARG A 146 5.15 -20.92 -4.64
N SER A 147 4.59 -21.01 -3.43
CA SER A 147 5.34 -21.03 -2.16
C SER A 147 5.98 -22.40 -1.88
N GLU A 148 5.39 -23.45 -2.45
CA GLU A 148 5.92 -24.80 -2.47
C GLU A 148 6.26 -25.22 -3.90
N ARG A 149 7.41 -25.88 -4.06
CA ARG A 149 7.84 -26.46 -5.35
C ARG A 149 8.17 -27.93 -5.17
N ARG A 150 7.81 -28.75 -6.15
CA ARG A 150 7.96 -30.20 -6.10
C ARG A 150 8.74 -30.64 -7.31
N PHE A 151 9.77 -31.44 -7.12
CA PHE A 151 10.66 -31.87 -8.19
C PHE A 151 10.86 -33.37 -8.12
N GLN A 152 10.71 -34.03 -9.25
CA GLN A 152 11.27 -35.36 -9.45
C GLN A 152 12.71 -35.21 -9.95
N VAL A 153 13.65 -35.85 -9.25
CA VAL A 153 15.07 -35.84 -9.63
C VAL A 153 15.53 -37.29 -9.78
N LEU A 154 15.86 -37.68 -11.00
CA LEU A 154 16.25 -39.06 -11.33
C LEU A 154 17.71 -39.10 -11.77
N ALA A 155 18.44 -40.14 -11.38
CA ALA A 155 19.80 -40.37 -11.86
C ALA A 155 20.04 -41.84 -12.23
N GLY A 156 21.07 -42.10 -13.03
CA GLY A 156 21.58 -43.46 -13.21
C GLY A 156 22.18 -44.00 -11.90
N PRO A 157 22.18 -45.32 -11.64
CA PRO A 157 22.80 -45.88 -10.44
C PRO A 157 24.30 -45.53 -10.27
N ALA A 158 25.02 -45.30 -11.38
CA ALA A 158 26.42 -44.89 -11.37
C ALA A 158 26.63 -43.41 -10.95
N ASP A 159 25.55 -42.60 -10.97
CA ASP A 159 25.58 -41.16 -10.69
C ASP A 159 25.09 -40.82 -9.27
N ASP A 160 24.96 -41.82 -8.39
CA ASP A 160 24.40 -41.67 -7.04
C ASP A 160 25.12 -40.63 -6.18
N GLU A 161 26.45 -40.71 -6.11
CA GLU A 161 27.27 -39.74 -5.36
C GLU A 161 27.09 -38.32 -5.92
N ARG A 162 26.97 -38.19 -7.25
CA ARG A 162 26.76 -36.90 -7.91
C ARG A 162 25.36 -36.35 -7.63
N LEU A 163 24.34 -37.21 -7.64
CA LEU A 163 22.96 -36.85 -7.29
C LEU A 163 22.90 -36.35 -5.85
N SER A 164 23.50 -37.09 -4.91
CA SER A 164 23.54 -36.73 -3.49
C SER A 164 24.30 -35.43 -3.26
N ALA A 165 25.48 -35.26 -3.85
CA ALA A 165 26.26 -34.03 -3.76
C ALA A 165 25.51 -32.80 -4.32
N TRP A 166 24.70 -32.99 -5.37
CA TRP A 166 23.95 -31.92 -6.01
C TRP A 166 22.68 -31.50 -5.24
N THR A 167 21.99 -32.46 -4.61
CA THR A 167 20.67 -32.26 -3.98
C THR A 167 20.69 -32.26 -2.44
N TRP A 168 21.58 -33.02 -1.81
CA TRP A 168 21.55 -33.28 -0.36
C TRP A 168 22.84 -32.92 0.39
N SER A 169 23.95 -33.58 0.08
CA SER A 169 25.25 -33.38 0.73
C SER A 169 26.35 -34.14 -0.03
N ASP A 170 27.52 -33.53 -0.13
CA ASP A 170 28.77 -34.15 -0.57
C ASP A 170 29.62 -34.65 0.62
N GLY A 171 29.01 -34.77 1.80
CA GLY A 171 29.70 -35.05 3.07
C GLY A 171 30.32 -33.80 3.73
N THR A 172 30.27 -32.63 3.09
CA THR A 172 30.68 -31.36 3.70
C THR A 172 29.50 -30.63 4.32
N THR A 173 29.81 -29.53 5.02
CA THR A 173 28.82 -28.63 5.60
C THR A 173 28.24 -27.64 4.59
N ALA A 174 28.78 -27.60 3.37
CA ALA A 174 28.32 -26.71 2.32
C ALA A 174 26.85 -26.99 1.96
N MET A 175 26.18 -25.97 1.45
CA MET A 175 24.84 -26.14 0.90
C MET A 175 24.95 -26.78 -0.48
N PRO A 176 24.16 -27.81 -0.78
CA PRO A 176 24.16 -28.44 -2.11
C PRO A 176 23.83 -27.41 -3.21
N PRO A 177 24.43 -27.54 -4.39
CA PRO A 177 24.19 -26.61 -5.51
C PRO A 177 22.71 -26.41 -5.82
N PHE A 178 21.91 -27.48 -5.92
CA PHE A 178 20.49 -27.33 -6.26
C PHE A 178 19.68 -26.70 -5.13
N ALA A 179 19.96 -27.09 -3.87
CA ALA A 179 19.37 -26.44 -2.70
C ALA A 179 19.67 -24.94 -2.67
N ARG A 180 20.89 -24.53 -3.04
CA ARG A 180 21.29 -23.13 -3.13
C ARG A 180 20.49 -22.40 -4.22
N TYR A 181 20.35 -23.00 -5.41
CA TYR A 181 19.49 -22.46 -6.48
C TYR A 181 18.06 -22.23 -5.98
N LEU A 182 17.47 -23.26 -5.37
CA LEU A 182 16.09 -23.23 -4.87
C LEU A 182 15.89 -22.17 -3.78
N ARG A 183 16.88 -21.96 -2.91
CA ARG A 183 16.85 -20.88 -1.91
C ARG A 183 16.72 -19.52 -2.57
N HIS A 184 17.54 -19.22 -3.58
CA HIS A 184 17.46 -17.94 -4.31
C HIS A 184 16.13 -17.80 -5.06
N ALA A 185 15.67 -18.85 -5.73
CA ALA A 185 14.38 -18.87 -6.42
C ALA A 185 13.20 -18.66 -5.46
N ALA A 186 13.27 -19.20 -4.24
CA ALA A 186 12.27 -18.99 -3.20
C ALA A 186 12.34 -17.57 -2.63
N SER A 187 13.54 -17.01 -2.43
CA SER A 187 13.73 -15.61 -2.02
C SER A 187 13.10 -14.62 -3.01
N VAL A 188 13.27 -14.83 -4.31
CA VAL A 188 12.63 -14.02 -5.37
C VAL A 188 11.10 -14.06 -5.23
N ARG A 189 10.53 -15.26 -5.10
CA ARG A 189 9.07 -15.43 -4.96
C ARG A 189 8.54 -14.82 -3.66
N TYR A 190 9.28 -14.94 -2.56
CA TYR A 190 8.93 -14.31 -1.29
C TYR A 190 8.92 -12.79 -1.40
N GLN A 191 9.94 -12.21 -2.04
CA GLN A 191 9.99 -10.77 -2.31
C GLN A 191 8.83 -10.30 -3.18
N LEU A 192 8.43 -11.08 -4.19
CA LEU A 192 7.25 -10.77 -4.99
C LEU A 192 5.96 -10.79 -4.15
N ARG A 193 5.76 -11.80 -3.31
CA ARG A 193 4.59 -11.85 -2.41
C ARG A 193 4.57 -10.65 -1.46
N ALA A 194 5.71 -10.31 -0.87
CA ALA A 194 5.85 -9.14 0.00
C ALA A 194 5.55 -7.83 -0.76
N TRP A 195 6.03 -7.71 -2.01
CA TRP A 195 5.75 -6.58 -2.89
C TRP A 195 4.26 -6.45 -3.24
N GLN A 196 3.61 -7.57 -3.56
CA GLN A 196 2.19 -7.61 -3.90
C GLN A 196 1.30 -7.26 -2.70
N ALA A 197 1.64 -7.78 -1.51
CA ALA A 197 0.90 -7.57 -0.27
C ALA A 197 0.98 -6.13 0.24
N ALA A 198 2.00 -5.37 -0.14
CA ALA A 198 2.18 -3.99 0.26
C ALA A 198 1.28 -3.02 -0.54
N ASP A 199 -0.04 -3.28 -0.58
CA ASP A 199 -1.00 -2.54 -1.40
C ASP A 199 -1.17 -1.06 -0.98
N GLU A 200 -0.91 -0.72 0.28
CA GLU A 200 -0.89 0.67 0.79
C GLU A 200 0.19 1.53 0.13
N MET A 201 1.22 0.87 -0.41
CA MET A 201 2.41 1.48 -1.01
C MET A 201 2.15 2.16 -2.35
N ARG A 202 1.26 1.58 -3.16
CA ARG A 202 0.91 2.11 -4.49
C ARG A 202 -0.09 3.26 -4.42
N ARG A 203 -0.63 3.53 -3.22
CA ARG A 203 -1.68 4.55 -2.99
C ARG A 203 -1.12 5.88 -2.47
N VAL A 204 0.19 6.12 -2.56
CA VAL A 204 0.75 7.46 -2.24
C VAL A 204 0.08 8.53 -3.07
N GLN A 205 -0.15 8.28 -4.36
CA GLN A 205 -0.88 9.20 -5.22
C GLN A 205 -2.33 9.38 -4.75
N GLU A 206 -3.06 8.30 -4.46
CA GLU A 206 -4.43 8.43 -3.95
C GLU A 206 -4.52 9.14 -2.60
N ARG A 207 -3.48 9.06 -1.76
CA ARG A 207 -3.43 9.80 -0.49
C ARG A 207 -3.13 11.28 -0.74
N LEU A 208 -2.24 11.60 -1.67
CA LEU A 208 -2.02 12.98 -2.14
C LEU A 208 -3.30 13.57 -2.73
N ASP A 209 -4.01 12.81 -3.57
CA ASP A 209 -5.29 13.22 -4.16
C ASP A 209 -6.38 13.40 -3.10
N ARG A 210 -6.32 12.64 -1.99
CA ARG A 210 -7.19 12.77 -0.81
C ARG A 210 -6.76 13.87 0.18
N GLY A 211 -5.70 14.62 -0.11
CA GLY A 211 -5.24 15.74 0.70
C GLY A 211 -4.40 15.35 1.93
N ALA A 212 -3.68 14.23 1.89
CA ALA A 212 -2.73 13.87 2.93
C ALA A 212 -1.61 14.93 3.07
N PRO A 213 -1.02 15.11 4.27
CA PRO A 213 0.06 16.06 4.47
C PRO A 213 1.23 15.80 3.52
N LEU A 214 1.66 16.83 2.78
CA LEU A 214 2.70 16.72 1.76
C LEU A 214 4.05 16.22 2.34
N ALA A 215 4.34 16.57 3.60
CA ALA A 215 5.55 16.11 4.30
C ALA A 215 5.55 14.57 4.52
N GLU A 216 4.41 14.01 4.95
CA GLU A 216 4.25 12.57 5.17
C GLU A 216 4.31 11.81 3.83
N ALA A 217 3.61 12.31 2.82
CA ALA A 217 3.65 11.72 1.48
C ALA A 217 5.08 11.73 0.89
N ARG A 218 5.86 12.80 1.12
CA ARG A 218 7.26 12.87 0.66
C ARG A 218 8.20 11.93 1.41
N ALA A 219 7.99 11.72 2.71
CA ALA A 219 8.76 10.74 3.47
C ALA A 219 8.54 9.32 2.92
N ASP A 220 7.28 8.98 2.62
CA ASP A 220 6.94 7.69 2.02
C ASP A 220 7.50 7.54 0.60
N LEU A 221 7.40 8.57 -0.25
CA LEU A 221 8.03 8.56 -1.58
C LEU A 221 9.54 8.34 -1.49
N ALA A 222 10.22 9.05 -0.59
CA ALA A 222 11.66 8.93 -0.41
C ALA A 222 12.06 7.52 0.03
N PHE A 223 11.30 6.91 0.94
CA PHE A 223 11.50 5.53 1.37
C PHE A 223 11.39 4.56 0.19
N TRP A 224 10.32 4.65 -0.61
CA TRP A 224 10.12 3.72 -1.73
C TRP A 224 11.07 3.93 -2.90
N MET A 225 11.43 5.18 -3.20
CA MET A 225 12.45 5.50 -4.18
C MET A 225 13.84 4.97 -3.80
N ALA A 226 14.09 4.69 -2.51
CA ALA A 226 15.29 4.01 -2.04
C ALA A 226 15.12 2.48 -2.04
N ALA A 227 13.99 1.98 -1.54
CA ALA A 227 13.74 0.54 -1.38
C ALA A 227 13.59 -0.21 -2.71
N VAL A 228 12.97 0.39 -3.73
CA VAL A 228 12.76 -0.27 -5.04
C VAL A 228 14.10 -0.58 -5.74
N PRO A 229 15.05 0.35 -5.85
CA PRO A 229 16.40 0.03 -6.35
C PRO A 229 17.15 -1.03 -5.53
N ASP A 230 16.97 -1.07 -4.21
CA ASP A 230 17.57 -2.13 -3.37
C ASP A 230 17.00 -3.50 -3.71
N LEU A 231 15.68 -3.58 -3.89
CA LEU A 231 15.00 -4.80 -4.29
C LEU A 231 15.45 -5.26 -5.68
N ASP A 232 15.53 -4.37 -6.66
CA ASP A 232 16.02 -4.69 -8.01
C ASP A 232 17.45 -5.28 -7.99
N ARG A 233 18.35 -4.67 -7.19
CA ARG A 233 19.71 -5.22 -6.99
C ARG A 233 19.70 -6.60 -6.35
N ASN A 234 18.82 -6.85 -5.38
CA ASN A 234 18.70 -8.17 -4.77
C ASN A 234 18.25 -9.23 -5.76
N LEU A 235 17.30 -8.89 -6.65
CA LEU A 235 16.86 -9.78 -7.73
C LEU A 235 18.00 -10.05 -8.73
N GLU A 236 18.79 -9.03 -9.05
CA GLU A 236 19.96 -9.18 -9.92
C GLU A 236 21.01 -10.12 -9.32
N HIS A 237 21.35 -9.94 -8.04
CA HIS A 237 22.29 -10.81 -7.34
C HIS A 237 21.77 -12.24 -7.25
N ALA A 238 20.49 -12.44 -6.95
CA ALA A 238 19.87 -13.75 -6.94
C ALA A 238 19.98 -14.43 -8.31
N ALA A 239 19.68 -13.70 -9.40
CA ALA A 239 19.83 -14.23 -10.76
C ALA A 239 21.29 -14.58 -11.09
N ALA A 240 22.24 -13.73 -10.68
CA ALA A 240 23.67 -14.00 -10.88
C ALA A 240 24.12 -15.27 -10.15
N ASP A 241 23.74 -15.43 -8.87
CA ASP A 241 24.04 -16.61 -8.06
C ASP A 241 23.39 -17.88 -8.64
N MET A 242 22.14 -17.78 -9.11
CA MET A 242 21.42 -18.88 -9.75
C MET A 242 22.10 -19.35 -11.04
N ARG A 243 22.63 -18.44 -11.88
CA ARG A 243 23.37 -18.78 -13.10
C ARG A 243 24.67 -19.54 -12.83
N GLN A 244 25.27 -19.38 -11.64
CA GLN A 244 26.48 -20.08 -11.25
C GLN A 244 26.21 -21.53 -10.78
N VAL A 245 24.94 -21.95 -10.67
CA VAL A 245 24.60 -23.32 -10.27
C VAL A 245 24.54 -24.23 -11.50
N PRO A 246 25.44 -25.22 -11.63
CA PRO A 246 25.41 -26.15 -12.74
C PRO A 246 24.31 -27.21 -12.57
N GLY A 247 23.88 -27.80 -13.69
CA GLY A 247 23.01 -28.98 -13.71
C GLY A 247 21.52 -28.72 -13.48
N VAL A 248 21.10 -27.45 -13.38
CA VAL A 248 19.67 -27.09 -13.33
C VAL A 248 19.04 -27.31 -14.71
N ASP A 249 17.86 -27.91 -14.73
CA ASP A 249 17.11 -28.12 -15.97
C ASP A 249 16.81 -26.78 -16.67
N PRO A 250 17.07 -26.64 -17.99
CA PRO A 250 16.85 -25.38 -18.69
C PRO A 250 15.43 -24.83 -18.61
N ALA A 251 14.40 -25.69 -18.61
CA ALA A 251 13.01 -25.23 -18.54
C ALA A 251 12.67 -24.68 -17.15
N VAL A 252 13.19 -25.32 -16.09
CA VAL A 252 13.09 -24.81 -14.71
C VAL A 252 13.78 -23.45 -14.59
N ALA A 253 14.98 -23.34 -15.17
CA ALA A 253 15.74 -22.09 -15.17
C ALA A 253 15.03 -20.97 -15.95
N GLU A 254 14.40 -21.28 -17.08
CA GLU A 254 13.70 -20.31 -17.92
C GLU A 254 12.48 -19.69 -17.22
N ASP A 255 11.64 -20.46 -16.51
CA ASP A 255 10.53 -19.90 -15.71
C ASP A 255 11.07 -18.96 -14.61
N ASP A 256 12.11 -19.40 -13.90
CA ASP A 256 12.70 -18.63 -12.81
C ASP A 256 13.33 -17.31 -13.29
N PHE A 257 14.09 -17.34 -14.39
CA PHE A 257 14.68 -16.13 -14.97
C PHE A 257 13.64 -15.23 -15.61
N GLY A 258 12.62 -15.81 -16.27
CA GLY A 258 11.50 -15.05 -16.83
C GLY A 258 10.71 -14.31 -15.74
N LEU A 259 10.48 -14.95 -14.59
CA LEU A 259 9.86 -14.30 -13.43
C LEU A 259 10.71 -13.13 -12.92
N ILE A 260 12.03 -13.31 -12.79
CA ILE A 260 12.93 -12.25 -12.35
C ILE A 260 12.90 -11.08 -13.32
N GLU A 261 13.01 -11.33 -14.63
CA GLU A 261 13.00 -10.29 -15.66
C GLU A 261 11.68 -9.51 -15.64
N TRP A 262 10.54 -10.22 -15.62
CA TRP A 262 9.23 -9.60 -15.51
C TRP A 262 9.09 -8.75 -14.25
N PHE A 263 9.55 -9.26 -13.10
CA PHE A 263 9.43 -8.53 -11.84
C PHE A 263 10.31 -7.27 -11.83
N ARG A 264 11.55 -7.36 -12.32
CA ARG A 264 12.45 -6.21 -12.45
C ARG A 264 11.88 -5.14 -13.38
N GLN A 265 11.25 -5.53 -14.49
CA GLN A 265 10.58 -4.58 -15.36
C GLN A 265 9.45 -3.85 -14.64
N GLY A 266 8.62 -4.58 -13.88
CA GLY A 266 7.57 -3.98 -13.05
C GLY A 266 8.12 -2.99 -12.01
N LEU A 267 9.22 -3.33 -11.33
CA LEU A 267 9.89 -2.43 -10.39
C LEU A 267 10.44 -1.17 -11.06
N ALA A 268 10.96 -1.29 -12.28
CA ALA A 268 11.44 -0.14 -13.06
C ALA A 268 10.28 0.81 -13.43
N ASP A 269 9.14 0.25 -13.84
CA ASP A 269 7.94 1.02 -14.16
C ASP A 269 7.37 1.72 -12.90
N ASP A 270 7.31 1.00 -11.78
CA ASP A 270 6.88 1.54 -10.48
C ASP A 270 7.82 2.65 -10.00
N LEU A 271 9.13 2.50 -10.14
CA LEU A 271 10.10 3.54 -9.80
C LEU A 271 9.95 4.79 -10.68
N ALA A 272 9.72 4.61 -11.98
CA ALA A 272 9.46 5.72 -12.90
C ALA A 272 8.18 6.47 -12.50
N HIS A 273 7.13 5.74 -12.11
CA HIS A 273 5.90 6.32 -11.60
C HIS A 273 6.14 7.12 -10.30
N LEU A 274 6.81 6.54 -9.32
CA LEU A 274 7.13 7.21 -8.04
C LEU A 274 7.92 8.50 -8.24
N ARG A 275 8.90 8.51 -9.16
CA ARG A 275 9.65 9.72 -9.53
C ARG A 275 8.75 10.80 -10.10
N GLY A 276 7.81 10.43 -10.98
CA GLY A 276 6.82 11.37 -11.51
C GLY A 276 5.92 11.97 -10.43
N VAL A 277 5.56 11.21 -9.40
CA VAL A 277 4.80 11.71 -8.25
C VAL A 277 5.66 12.64 -7.37
N ASP A 278 6.92 12.30 -7.09
CA ASP A 278 7.83 13.16 -6.33
C ASP A 278 8.11 14.49 -7.06
N ASP A 279 8.28 14.48 -8.38
CA ASP A 279 8.45 15.71 -9.17
C ASP A 279 7.23 16.63 -9.06
N ARG A 280 6.01 16.09 -9.09
CA ARG A 280 4.77 16.85 -8.87
C ARG A 280 4.68 17.37 -7.43
N ALA A 281 5.00 16.55 -6.44
CA ALA A 281 4.99 16.94 -5.03
C ALA A 281 6.01 18.07 -4.75
N ARG A 282 7.19 18.02 -5.38
CA ARG A 282 8.20 19.08 -5.33
C ARG A 282 7.71 20.34 -6.01
N ALA A 283 7.08 20.25 -7.18
CA ALA A 283 6.49 21.40 -7.85
C ALA A 283 5.43 22.08 -6.98
N LEU A 284 4.54 21.31 -6.35
CA LEU A 284 3.54 21.80 -5.40
C LEU A 284 4.17 22.43 -4.14
N SER A 285 5.25 21.84 -3.61
CA SER A 285 6.00 22.38 -2.46
C SER A 285 6.75 23.68 -2.78
N ALA A 286 7.19 23.82 -4.04
CA ALA A 286 7.93 24.98 -4.53
C ALA A 286 7.00 26.16 -4.89
N LEU A 287 5.70 25.91 -4.99
CA LEU A 287 4.73 26.99 -4.91
C LEU A 287 4.91 27.65 -3.54
N PRO A 288 4.93 28.99 -3.46
CA PRO A 288 5.11 29.68 -2.20
C PRO A 288 4.02 29.22 -1.21
N SER A 289 4.45 28.47 -0.19
CA SER A 289 3.62 28.20 0.97
C SER A 289 3.39 29.53 1.65
N LYS A 290 2.18 30.08 1.51
CA LYS A 290 1.78 31.21 2.33
C LYS A 290 1.73 30.69 3.76
N GLU A 291 2.76 30.98 4.55
CA GLU A 291 2.57 31.20 5.99
C GLU A 291 1.29 32.02 6.16
N PRO A 292 0.45 31.72 7.18
CA PRO A 292 -0.73 32.53 7.42
C PRO A 292 -0.25 33.97 7.63
N ALA A 293 -0.44 34.80 6.61
CA ALA A 293 -0.19 36.22 6.69
C ALA A 293 -0.94 36.68 7.94
N THR A 294 -0.25 37.37 8.84
CA THR A 294 -0.86 37.95 10.03
C THR A 294 -2.10 38.70 9.59
N VAL A 295 -3.27 38.12 9.88
CA VAL A 295 -4.54 38.71 9.47
C VAL A 295 -4.62 40.06 10.15
N THR A 296 -4.69 41.11 9.36
CA THR A 296 -4.63 42.49 9.84
C THR A 296 -5.90 42.89 10.60
N ASN A 297 -7.04 42.21 10.38
CA ASN A 297 -8.28 42.45 11.11
C ASN A 297 -9.14 41.18 11.31
N ALA A 298 -9.33 40.76 12.57
CA ALA A 298 -10.15 39.60 12.94
C ALA A 298 -11.66 39.76 12.66
N ARG A 299 -12.11 40.93 12.21
CA ARG A 299 -13.52 41.21 11.89
C ARG A 299 -13.84 41.18 10.41
N ASP A 300 -12.84 41.29 9.55
CA ASP A 300 -13.05 41.37 8.11
C ASP A 300 -13.36 39.96 7.56
N VAL A 301 -14.50 39.83 6.87
CA VAL A 301 -14.97 38.57 6.27
C VAL A 301 -15.21 38.79 4.79
N PHE A 302 -14.53 38.05 3.94
CA PHE A 302 -14.73 38.14 2.51
C PHE A 302 -15.97 37.34 2.08
N VAL A 303 -16.89 37.98 1.35
CA VAL A 303 -18.15 37.35 0.92
C VAL A 303 -18.10 37.09 -0.58
N ILE A 304 -18.04 35.81 -0.95
CA ILE A 304 -18.11 35.32 -2.33
C ILE A 304 -19.57 35.01 -2.62
N HIS A 305 -20.17 35.69 -3.61
CA HIS A 305 -21.60 35.57 -3.90
C HIS A 305 -21.91 35.78 -5.39
N GLY A 306 -23.09 35.33 -5.81
CA GLY A 306 -23.61 35.53 -7.16
C GLY A 306 -24.29 36.90 -7.36
N ARG A 307 -25.24 36.95 -8.30
CA ARG A 307 -26.06 38.13 -8.61
C ARG A 307 -27.31 38.27 -7.73
N ASP A 308 -27.55 37.33 -6.81
CA ASP A 308 -28.63 37.42 -5.85
C ASP A 308 -28.39 38.50 -4.77
N GLU A 309 -28.70 39.75 -5.13
CA GLU A 309 -28.55 40.89 -4.24
C GLU A 309 -29.46 40.86 -3.00
N GLU A 310 -30.55 40.08 -3.03
CA GLU A 310 -31.40 39.91 -1.85
C GLU A 310 -30.68 39.05 -0.81
N ALA A 311 -30.22 37.86 -1.21
CA ALA A 311 -29.49 36.96 -0.34
C ALA A 311 -28.16 37.57 0.14
N ARG A 312 -27.43 38.26 -0.74
CA ARG A 312 -26.21 38.96 -0.38
C ARG A 312 -26.45 40.01 0.72
N ARG A 313 -27.45 40.89 0.56
CA ARG A 313 -27.76 41.93 1.55
C ARG A 313 -28.23 41.34 2.88
N ALA A 314 -29.00 40.25 2.84
CA ALA A 314 -29.42 39.52 4.03
C ALA A 314 -28.23 38.96 4.82
N LEU A 315 -27.29 38.29 4.14
CA LEU A 315 -26.06 37.80 4.75
C LEU A 315 -25.20 38.95 5.29
N TRP A 316 -25.11 40.05 4.56
CA TRP A 316 -24.37 41.25 4.97
C TRP A 316 -24.90 41.82 6.29
N SER A 317 -26.22 41.98 6.38
CA SER A 317 -26.90 42.46 7.59
C SER A 317 -26.69 41.51 8.77
N PHE A 318 -26.73 40.19 8.53
CA PHE A 318 -26.43 39.20 9.55
C PHE A 318 -24.99 39.32 10.08
N LEU A 319 -24.00 39.42 9.20
CA LEU A 319 -22.59 39.55 9.58
C LEU A 319 -22.34 40.82 10.40
N GLN A 320 -22.96 41.94 10.03
CA GLN A 320 -22.90 43.18 10.80
C GLN A 320 -23.57 43.05 12.18
N ALA A 321 -24.68 42.31 12.29
CA ALA A 321 -25.36 42.09 13.57
C ALA A 321 -24.52 41.28 14.57
N ILE A 322 -23.54 40.50 14.09
CA ILE A 322 -22.53 39.81 14.91
C ILE A 322 -21.17 40.54 14.92
N ASP A 323 -21.16 41.83 14.55
CA ASP A 323 -20.03 42.75 14.65
C ASP A 323 -18.83 42.38 13.75
N LEU A 324 -19.12 41.77 12.60
CA LEU A 324 -18.17 41.49 11.53
C LEU A 324 -18.35 42.46 10.35
N HIS A 325 -17.27 42.63 9.59
CA HIS A 325 -17.18 43.53 8.45
C HIS A 325 -17.11 42.71 7.15
N PRO A 326 -18.25 42.46 6.50
CA PRO A 326 -18.26 41.85 5.17
C PRO A 326 -17.54 42.72 4.14
N LEU A 327 -16.76 42.09 3.27
CA LEU A 327 -16.05 42.68 2.15
C LEU A 327 -16.51 42.04 0.85
N ASP A 328 -16.72 42.84 -0.19
CA ASP A 328 -16.97 42.35 -1.54
C ASP A 328 -15.69 42.39 -2.40
N TRP A 329 -15.82 41.95 -3.65
CA TRP A 329 -14.71 41.93 -4.60
C TRP A 329 -14.13 43.32 -4.86
N GLU A 330 -14.97 44.36 -4.98
CA GLU A 330 -14.51 45.72 -5.27
C GLU A 330 -13.74 46.32 -4.09
N ASP A 331 -14.16 46.02 -2.85
CA ASP A 331 -13.44 46.39 -1.64
C ASP A 331 -12.04 45.79 -1.61
N VAL A 332 -11.92 44.52 -2.00
CA VAL A 332 -10.63 43.83 -2.09
C VAL A 332 -9.77 44.41 -3.22
N VAL A 333 -10.34 44.66 -4.40
CA VAL A 333 -9.64 45.30 -5.53
C VAL A 333 -9.09 46.66 -5.13
N ARG A 334 -9.88 47.49 -4.46
CA ARG A 334 -9.45 48.81 -3.95
C ARG A 334 -8.28 48.71 -2.98
N ARG A 335 -8.23 47.66 -2.15
CA ARG A 335 -7.13 47.40 -1.21
C ARG A 335 -5.84 46.96 -1.89
N THR A 336 -5.87 46.48 -3.15
CA THR A 336 -4.64 46.15 -3.89
C THR A 336 -3.80 47.37 -4.26
N GLY A 337 -4.39 48.57 -4.27
CA GLY A 337 -3.73 49.81 -4.70
C GLY A 337 -3.41 49.88 -6.19
N SER A 338 -3.82 48.89 -6.99
CA SER A 338 -3.64 48.84 -8.44
C SER A 338 -4.90 49.30 -9.18
N ALA A 339 -4.73 50.03 -10.28
CA ALA A 339 -5.84 50.44 -11.14
C ALA A 339 -6.39 49.27 -12.01
N ALA A 340 -5.61 48.19 -12.17
CA ALA A 340 -5.98 46.99 -12.91
C ALA A 340 -5.22 45.77 -12.37
N PRO A 341 -5.54 45.27 -11.16
CA PRO A 341 -4.87 44.11 -10.59
C PRO A 341 -5.23 42.83 -11.35
N TYR A 342 -4.27 41.92 -11.47
CA TYR A 342 -4.55 40.58 -11.98
C TYR A 342 -5.40 39.79 -10.96
N MET A 343 -6.25 38.87 -11.42
CA MET A 343 -7.20 38.12 -10.57
C MET A 343 -6.51 37.41 -9.39
N GLY A 344 -5.31 36.87 -9.63
CA GLY A 344 -4.47 36.30 -8.57
C GLY A 344 -4.07 37.32 -7.50
N GLU A 345 -3.76 38.57 -7.86
CA GLU A 345 -3.33 39.63 -6.94
C GLU A 345 -4.47 40.12 -6.05
N VAL A 346 -5.67 40.26 -6.60
CA VAL A 346 -6.89 40.62 -5.84
C VAL A 346 -7.15 39.58 -4.77
N LEU A 347 -7.11 38.31 -5.17
CA LEU A 347 -7.30 37.18 -4.26
C LEU A 347 -6.20 37.13 -3.20
N GLU A 348 -4.94 37.27 -3.59
CA GLU A 348 -3.82 37.32 -2.65
C GLU A 348 -3.97 38.41 -1.58
N GLN A 349 -4.46 39.60 -1.98
CA GLN A 349 -4.70 40.72 -1.08
C GLN A 349 -5.92 40.47 -0.19
N ALA A 350 -7.01 39.92 -0.74
CA ALA A 350 -8.19 39.50 0.02
C ALA A 350 -7.75 38.64 1.20
N PHE A 351 -6.91 37.64 0.95
CA PHE A 351 -6.49 36.66 1.93
C PHE A 351 -5.53 37.18 3.01
N ARG A 352 -4.82 38.30 2.78
CA ARG A 352 -4.04 38.97 3.86
C ARG A 352 -4.94 39.79 4.77
N ASP A 353 -5.98 40.40 4.20
CA ASP A 353 -6.74 41.45 4.87
C ASP A 353 -8.03 40.96 5.53
N ASN A 354 -8.41 39.68 5.35
CA ASN A 354 -9.59 39.09 5.97
C ASN A 354 -9.27 37.88 6.87
N GLN A 355 -10.12 37.65 7.86
CA GLN A 355 -10.02 36.56 8.83
C GLN A 355 -10.69 35.28 8.36
N ALA A 356 -11.73 35.38 7.56
CA ALA A 356 -12.46 34.24 7.00
C ALA A 356 -13.14 34.61 5.68
N ALA A 357 -13.52 33.59 4.89
CA ALA A 357 -14.43 33.76 3.76
C ALA A 357 -15.76 33.04 3.97
N ILE A 358 -16.84 33.64 3.48
CA ILE A 358 -18.12 32.97 3.28
C ILE A 358 -18.40 32.86 1.79
N VAL A 359 -18.62 31.64 1.34
CA VAL A 359 -19.17 31.35 0.02
C VAL A 359 -20.68 31.22 0.16
N LEU A 360 -21.42 32.17 -0.40
CA LEU A 360 -22.87 32.18 -0.46
C LEU A 360 -23.32 31.57 -1.80
N LEU A 361 -23.85 30.35 -1.74
CA LEU A 361 -24.40 29.65 -2.88
C LEU A 361 -25.92 29.84 -2.91
N THR A 362 -26.41 30.43 -3.99
CA THR A 362 -27.82 30.64 -4.30
C THR A 362 -28.13 30.10 -5.70
N PRO A 363 -29.38 29.69 -5.98
CA PRO A 363 -29.77 29.17 -7.28
C PRO A 363 -29.93 30.35 -8.26
N ASP A 364 -28.80 30.82 -8.77
CA ASP A 364 -28.69 31.99 -9.65
C ASP A 364 -28.84 31.61 -11.12
N ASP A 365 -28.24 30.49 -11.52
CA ASP A 365 -28.31 29.94 -12.87
C ASP A 365 -29.05 28.59 -12.86
N GLY A 366 -29.59 28.19 -14.01
CA GLY A 366 -30.20 26.87 -14.19
C GLY A 366 -29.29 25.96 -15.01
N ALA A 367 -29.14 24.70 -14.62
CA ALA A 367 -28.37 23.72 -15.38
C ALA A 367 -29.01 22.34 -15.38
N TYR A 368 -28.74 21.58 -16.44
CA TYR A 368 -29.07 20.18 -16.61
C TYR A 368 -27.99 19.52 -17.51
N LEU A 369 -27.92 18.20 -17.50
CA LEU A 369 -26.99 17.45 -18.36
C LEU A 369 -27.44 17.55 -19.80
N HIS A 370 -26.49 17.69 -20.73
CA HIS A 370 -26.80 17.66 -22.15
C HIS A 370 -27.63 16.40 -22.50
N PRO A 371 -28.75 16.50 -23.25
CA PRO A 371 -29.67 15.38 -23.46
C PRO A 371 -29.00 14.11 -24.01
N ASP A 372 -28.05 14.25 -24.93
CA ASP A 372 -27.31 13.12 -25.52
C ASP A 372 -26.40 12.38 -24.52
N LEU A 373 -26.11 12.99 -23.37
CA LEU A 373 -25.30 12.39 -22.30
C LEU A 373 -26.17 11.77 -21.20
N GLN A 374 -27.50 11.89 -21.27
CA GLN A 374 -28.40 11.35 -20.26
C GLN A 374 -28.60 9.84 -20.45
N GLY A 375 -28.17 9.04 -19.47
CA GLY A 375 -28.49 7.62 -19.39
C GLY A 375 -29.96 7.33 -19.03
N ALA A 376 -30.34 6.04 -19.09
CA ALA A 376 -31.70 5.60 -18.77
C ALA A 376 -32.14 5.84 -17.31
N HIS A 377 -31.18 6.07 -16.39
CA HIS A 377 -31.41 6.17 -14.96
C HIS A 377 -30.83 7.46 -14.35
N GLU A 378 -30.70 8.53 -15.13
CA GLU A 378 -30.19 9.81 -14.60
C GLU A 378 -31.09 10.39 -13.50
N PRO A 379 -30.48 10.98 -12.45
CA PRO A 379 -31.24 11.64 -11.39
C PRO A 379 -31.94 12.91 -11.91
N HIS A 380 -32.99 13.35 -11.20
CA HIS A 380 -33.85 14.45 -11.64
C HIS A 380 -33.09 15.73 -12.02
N HIS A 381 -32.05 16.10 -11.26
CA HIS A 381 -31.27 17.32 -11.49
C HIS A 381 -30.38 17.29 -12.74
N GLU A 382 -30.14 16.10 -13.31
CA GLU A 382 -29.45 15.96 -14.60
C GLU A 382 -30.43 16.03 -15.78
N ARG A 383 -31.71 15.75 -15.56
CA ARG A 383 -32.72 15.66 -16.62
C ARG A 383 -33.52 16.94 -16.83
N VAL A 384 -33.72 17.71 -15.76
CA VAL A 384 -34.50 18.96 -15.76
C VAL A 384 -33.60 20.08 -15.26
N ALA A 385 -33.79 21.28 -15.78
CA ALA A 385 -33.09 22.46 -15.30
C ALA A 385 -33.30 22.61 -13.78
N THR A 386 -32.20 22.61 -13.04
CA THR A 386 -32.20 22.81 -11.59
C THR A 386 -31.27 23.94 -11.22
N GLY A 387 -31.58 24.62 -10.12
CA GLY A 387 -30.80 25.76 -9.66
C GLY A 387 -29.37 25.39 -9.33
N GLN A 388 -28.43 26.22 -9.75
CA GLN A 388 -27.02 26.14 -9.40
C GLN A 388 -26.48 27.54 -9.08
N ALA A 389 -25.38 27.58 -8.33
CA ALA A 389 -24.60 28.81 -8.20
C ALA A 389 -23.97 29.18 -9.55
N ARG A 390 -23.71 30.47 -9.76
CA ARG A 390 -23.06 30.94 -10.98
C ARG A 390 -21.68 30.30 -11.14
N PRO A 391 -21.26 29.93 -12.37
CA PRO A 391 -19.94 29.31 -12.60
C PRO A 391 -18.77 30.09 -12.01
N ASN A 392 -18.82 31.43 -12.06
CA ASN A 392 -17.77 32.28 -11.46
C ASN A 392 -17.67 32.07 -9.94
N VAL A 393 -18.82 31.97 -9.26
CA VAL A 393 -18.88 31.74 -7.80
C VAL A 393 -18.31 30.37 -7.46
N LEU A 394 -18.58 29.34 -8.29
CA LEU A 394 -18.01 28.00 -8.11
C LEU A 394 -16.49 28.01 -8.27
N LEU A 395 -15.96 28.73 -9.26
CA LEU A 395 -14.52 28.90 -9.46
C LEU A 395 -13.87 29.61 -8.26
N GLU A 396 -14.43 30.74 -7.83
CA GLU A 396 -13.95 31.52 -6.68
C GLU A 396 -14.02 30.72 -5.37
N ALA A 397 -15.08 29.92 -5.19
CA ALA A 397 -15.21 29.00 -4.06
C ALA A 397 -14.11 27.94 -4.07
N GLY A 398 -13.81 27.34 -5.23
CA GLY A 398 -12.70 26.40 -5.39
C GLY A 398 -11.36 27.02 -5.02
N MET A 399 -11.13 28.28 -5.44
CA MET A 399 -9.92 29.02 -5.11
C MET A 399 -9.82 29.34 -3.60
N ALA A 400 -10.91 29.79 -2.97
CA ALA A 400 -10.95 30.02 -1.53
C ALA A 400 -10.67 28.74 -0.72
N LEU A 401 -11.26 27.62 -1.14
CA LEU A 401 -11.04 26.30 -0.53
C LEU A 401 -9.62 25.76 -0.74
N ALA A 402 -8.98 26.08 -1.86
CA ALA A 402 -7.59 25.69 -2.13
C ALA A 402 -6.59 26.50 -1.30
N LEU A 403 -6.89 27.77 -1.03
CA LEU A 403 -5.94 28.73 -0.46
C LEU A 403 -6.13 28.99 1.04
N GLN A 404 -7.33 28.78 1.59
CA GLN A 404 -7.64 29.02 2.99
C GLN A 404 -8.79 28.12 3.50
N ARG A 405 -8.60 26.81 3.33
CA ARG A 405 -9.62 25.79 3.61
C ARG A 405 -10.16 25.88 5.03
N GLU A 406 -9.30 26.08 6.02
CA GLU A 406 -9.63 26.05 7.45
C GLU A 406 -10.54 27.20 7.88
N ARG A 407 -10.58 28.28 7.09
CA ARG A 407 -11.34 29.52 7.37
C ARG A 407 -12.32 29.89 6.26
N THR A 408 -12.72 28.92 5.43
CA THR A 408 -13.76 29.10 4.41
C THR A 408 -15.04 28.37 4.81
N ILE A 409 -16.16 29.11 4.83
CA ILE A 409 -17.47 28.60 5.23
C ILE A 409 -18.40 28.65 4.02
N VAL A 410 -19.01 27.53 3.67
CA VAL A 410 -19.98 27.46 2.57
C VAL A 410 -21.39 27.49 3.14
N VAL A 411 -22.22 28.39 2.63
CA VAL A 411 -23.62 28.56 3.00
C VAL A 411 -24.49 28.42 1.74
N GLU A 412 -25.44 27.50 1.77
CA GLU A 412 -26.44 27.29 0.72
C GLU A 412 -27.79 27.87 1.13
N ILE A 413 -28.39 28.66 0.24
CA ILE A 413 -29.75 29.20 0.39
C ILE A 413 -30.56 28.77 -0.85
N GLY A 414 -31.68 28.09 -0.62
CA GLY A 414 -32.55 27.58 -1.67
C GLY A 414 -32.19 26.16 -2.14
N ALA A 415 -32.83 25.72 -3.23
CA ALA A 415 -32.63 24.39 -3.79
C ALA A 415 -31.53 24.42 -4.86
N LEU A 416 -30.40 23.80 -4.55
CA LEU A 416 -29.24 23.69 -5.42
C LEU A 416 -29.00 22.26 -5.88
N ARG A 417 -28.59 22.08 -7.13
CA ARG A 417 -28.09 20.79 -7.62
C ARG A 417 -26.78 20.41 -6.90
N PRO A 418 -26.56 19.12 -6.64
CA PRO A 418 -25.32 18.68 -6.00
C PRO A 418 -24.10 18.87 -6.91
N VAL A 419 -22.96 19.19 -6.31
CA VAL A 419 -21.64 19.18 -6.95
C VAL A 419 -20.85 18.02 -6.34
N SER A 420 -20.60 16.96 -7.12
CA SER A 420 -20.05 15.68 -6.64
C SER A 420 -18.77 15.82 -5.83
N ASP A 421 -17.84 16.68 -6.27
CA ASP A 421 -16.54 16.89 -5.62
C ASP A 421 -16.62 17.77 -4.35
N MET A 422 -17.75 18.47 -4.13
CA MET A 422 -18.01 19.20 -2.88
C MET A 422 -18.65 18.32 -1.80
N GLY A 423 -19.01 17.07 -2.10
CA GLY A 423 -19.70 16.16 -1.17
C GLY A 423 -18.91 15.82 0.12
N GLY A 424 -17.59 16.02 0.11
CA GLY A 424 -16.74 15.88 1.30
C GLY A 424 -16.64 17.12 2.19
N LEU A 425 -17.20 18.27 1.77
CA LEU A 425 -17.20 19.51 2.55
C LEU A 425 -18.45 19.60 3.42
N ASN A 426 -18.26 20.00 4.67
CA ASN A 426 -19.38 20.24 5.57
C ASN A 426 -20.02 21.60 5.21
N VAL A 427 -21.15 21.60 4.51
CA VAL A 427 -21.87 22.82 4.09
C VAL A 427 -22.99 23.19 5.06
N ILE A 428 -23.25 24.49 5.26
CA ILE A 428 -24.45 24.96 5.98
C ILE A 428 -25.58 25.18 4.98
N LYS A 429 -26.54 24.27 4.94
CA LYS A 429 -27.83 24.50 4.27
C LYS A 429 -28.69 25.35 5.20
N PHE A 430 -28.91 26.62 4.86
CA PHE A 430 -29.71 27.51 5.69
C PHE A 430 -31.19 27.15 5.57
N ASP A 431 -31.77 26.72 6.70
CA ASP A 431 -33.14 26.18 6.80
C ASP A 431 -34.13 27.18 7.43
N GLY A 432 -33.75 28.46 7.57
CA GLY A 432 -34.59 29.47 8.20
C GLY A 432 -34.67 29.38 9.73
N THR A 433 -33.82 28.57 10.38
CA THR A 433 -33.85 28.39 11.84
C THR A 433 -32.76 29.16 12.57
N VAL A 434 -33.02 29.47 13.84
CA VAL A 434 -32.05 30.03 14.78
C VAL A 434 -30.79 29.15 14.86
N ARG A 435 -30.96 27.83 14.77
CA ARG A 435 -29.85 26.86 14.78
C ARG A 435 -28.90 27.07 13.60
N SER A 436 -29.41 27.42 12.43
CA SER A 436 -28.56 27.69 11.26
C SER A 436 -27.77 28.99 11.40
N LEU A 437 -28.36 30.04 11.99
CA LEU A 437 -27.63 31.26 12.35
C LEU A 437 -26.51 30.97 13.35
N GLN A 438 -26.79 30.17 14.38
CA GLN A 438 -25.79 29.72 15.36
C GLN A 438 -24.67 28.91 14.72
N LYS A 439 -24.97 28.04 13.74
CA LYS A 439 -23.94 27.30 12.99
C LYS A 439 -23.01 28.24 12.22
N ILE A 440 -23.55 29.26 11.55
CA ILE A 440 -22.74 30.23 10.80
C ILE A 440 -21.83 31.00 11.77
N ALA A 441 -22.41 31.59 12.84
CA ALA A 441 -21.66 32.33 13.85
C ALA A 441 -20.58 31.47 14.55
N GLY A 442 -20.92 30.23 14.91
CA GLY A 442 -19.99 29.29 15.56
C GLY A 442 -18.82 28.89 14.65
N ARG A 443 -19.06 28.70 13.34
CA ARG A 443 -17.98 28.41 12.39
C ARG A 443 -17.10 29.63 12.14
N LEU A 444 -17.66 30.84 12.08
CA LEU A 444 -16.88 32.07 11.99
C LEU A 444 -16.00 32.27 13.22
N ALA A 445 -16.53 32.02 14.42
CA ALA A 445 -15.73 32.05 15.65
C ALA A 445 -14.62 30.99 15.62
N GLY A 446 -14.92 29.77 15.17
CA GLY A 446 -13.93 28.71 14.97
C GLY A 446 -12.85 29.04 13.93
N ALA A 447 -13.18 29.85 12.92
CA ALA A 447 -12.26 30.40 11.92
C ALA A 447 -11.44 31.59 12.45
N GLY A 448 -11.59 31.96 13.72
CA GLY A 448 -10.85 33.04 14.37
C GLY A 448 -11.49 34.43 14.25
N CYS A 449 -12.72 34.54 13.73
CA CYS A 449 -13.41 35.82 13.67
C CYS A 449 -13.78 36.32 15.07
N ALA A 450 -13.67 37.64 15.29
CA ALA A 450 -14.06 38.31 16.54
C ALA A 450 -15.60 38.51 16.62
N VAL A 451 -16.33 37.39 16.59
CA VAL A 451 -17.79 37.30 16.59
C VAL A 451 -18.38 37.85 17.90
N ASN A 452 -19.33 38.79 17.81
CA ASN A 452 -20.09 39.29 18.95
C ASN A 452 -21.50 38.68 18.98
N THR A 453 -21.76 37.82 19.96
CA THR A 453 -23.08 37.17 20.16
C THR A 453 -23.75 37.56 21.48
N GLY A 454 -23.33 38.67 22.11
CA GLY A 454 -23.83 39.09 23.42
C GLY A 454 -25.28 39.59 23.44
N GLY A 455 -25.83 39.97 22.29
CA GLY A 455 -27.24 40.35 22.12
C GLY A 455 -28.11 39.24 21.52
N THR A 456 -29.41 39.49 21.36
CA THR A 456 -30.35 38.56 20.70
C THR A 456 -30.77 39.01 19.30
N ASP A 457 -30.43 40.22 18.88
CA ASP A 457 -30.86 40.80 17.60
C ASP A 457 -30.37 39.96 16.40
N TRP A 458 -29.15 39.45 16.45
CA TRP A 458 -28.58 38.59 15.41
C TRP A 458 -29.31 37.23 15.23
N LEU A 459 -30.19 36.85 16.16
CA LEU A 459 -31.01 35.63 16.08
C LEU A 459 -32.31 35.83 15.28
N ASP A 460 -32.58 37.03 14.77
CA ASP A 460 -33.71 37.27 13.87
C ASP A 460 -33.52 36.51 12.54
N VAL A 461 -34.21 35.38 12.45
CA VAL A 461 -34.26 34.48 11.30
C VAL A 461 -34.94 35.10 10.08
N SER A 462 -35.78 36.11 10.27
CA SER A 462 -36.53 36.72 9.17
C SER A 462 -35.63 37.37 8.14
N ARG A 463 -34.41 37.77 8.53
CA ARG A 463 -33.36 38.29 7.63
C ARG A 463 -33.06 37.36 6.46
N LEU A 464 -33.02 36.05 6.70
CA LEU A 464 -32.56 35.06 5.74
C LEU A 464 -33.64 34.01 5.39
N ALA A 465 -34.74 33.93 6.13
CA ALA A 465 -35.74 32.87 5.94
C ALA A 465 -36.70 33.09 4.75
N ASN A 466 -36.91 34.34 4.31
CA ASN A 466 -37.96 34.70 3.35
C ASN A 466 -37.41 35.15 1.97
N LEU A 467 -36.22 34.67 1.60
CA LEU A 467 -35.55 35.08 0.37
C LEU A 467 -36.17 34.44 -0.88
N ALA A 468 -36.21 35.18 -2.00
CA ALA A 468 -36.71 34.66 -3.27
C ALA A 468 -35.96 33.40 -3.75
N ALA A 469 -34.70 33.24 -3.33
CA ALA A 469 -33.87 32.06 -3.57
C ALA A 469 -34.54 30.73 -3.18
N TYR A 470 -35.39 30.71 -2.16
CA TYR A 470 -36.11 29.49 -1.75
C TYR A 470 -37.19 29.04 -2.72
N SER A 471 -37.72 29.97 -3.51
CA SER A 471 -38.83 29.75 -4.43
C SER A 471 -38.43 29.78 -5.91
N ARG A 472 -37.14 29.97 -6.23
CA ARG A 472 -36.68 29.97 -7.63
C ARG A 472 -36.86 28.58 -8.24
N SER A 473 -37.50 28.55 -9.40
CA SER A 473 -37.66 27.38 -10.26
C SER A 473 -37.04 27.66 -11.63
N PHE A 474 -36.46 26.65 -12.27
CA PHE A 474 -35.80 26.74 -13.57
C PHE A 474 -36.49 25.87 -14.62
#